data_AF-A0A0Q8XJ91-F1
#
_entry.id   AF-A0A0Q8XJ91-F1
#
_cell.length_a   1.000
_cell.length_b   1.000
_cell.length_c   1.000
_cell.angle_alpha   90.00
_cell.angle_beta   90.00
_cell.angle_gamma   90.00
#
_symmetry.space_group_name_H-M   'P 1'
#
loop_
_entity.id
_entity.type
_entity.pdbx_description
1 polymer ?
#
loop_
_entity_poly.entity_id
_entity_poly.type
_entity_poly.pdbx_seq_one_letter_code
_entity_poly.pdbx_strand_id
1 'polypeptide(L)'
;MGPRFGIVTADRVLGVPMAKIHDVAKPLGRDPELAEALWQCGVYEARMAACMVDDPATVTPERMDRWRADLDNWAVTDTACFKLWDRTPHAFAMIDRWAMLDQEFGRRAAFALLASCALHRKGTDADYLTRLPLIHAAADDERNFVKKGVSWALRAIGGRQSPALRTAARDLAATLAASPDKTRRWIGKDALREFAKADAKS
;
A
#
# COMPACT_ATOMS: atom_id res chain seq x y z
N MET A 1 -27.98 3.36 0.65
CA MET A 1 -27.16 3.83 -0.49
C MET A 1 -25.87 3.02 -0.45
N GLY A 2 -25.56 2.23 -1.47
CA GLY A 2 -24.36 1.38 -1.45
C GLY A 2 -23.08 2.21 -1.27
N PRO A 3 -22.01 1.64 -0.70
CA PRO A 3 -20.77 2.38 -0.48
C PRO A 3 -20.19 2.83 -1.83
N ARG A 4 -20.20 4.15 -2.09
CA ARG A 4 -19.44 4.74 -3.20
C ARG A 4 -17.98 4.31 -3.05
N PHE A 5 -17.38 3.82 -4.14
CA PHE A 5 -15.98 3.35 -4.19
C PHE A 5 -15.63 2.09 -3.37
N GLY A 6 -16.63 1.35 -2.84
CA GLY A 6 -16.40 0.11 -2.11
C GLY A 6 -15.66 0.30 -0.79
N ILE A 7 -15.82 1.45 -0.14
CA ILE A 7 -15.32 1.73 1.20
C ILE A 7 -16.41 1.34 2.19
N VAL A 8 -16.15 0.29 2.98
CA VAL A 8 -17.00 -0.16 4.08
C VAL A 8 -16.16 -0.06 5.34
N THR A 9 -16.67 0.62 6.36
CA THR A 9 -15.95 0.78 7.64
C THR A 9 -16.93 0.77 8.81
N ALA A 10 -16.44 0.30 9.95
CA ALA A 10 -17.16 0.40 11.23
C ALA A 10 -17.11 1.81 11.83
N ASP A 11 -16.16 2.64 11.40
CA ASP A 11 -15.99 4.00 11.91
C ASP A 11 -17.14 4.92 11.50
N ARG A 12 -17.32 5.98 12.29
CA ARG A 12 -18.17 7.10 11.89
C ARG A 12 -17.56 7.81 10.68
N VAL A 13 -18.38 8.08 9.67
CA VAL A 13 -17.97 8.76 8.43
C VAL A 13 -18.53 10.18 8.41
N LEU A 14 -17.67 11.19 8.22
CA LEU A 14 -18.08 12.58 8.07
C LEU A 14 -18.46 12.94 6.62
N GLY A 15 -17.93 12.20 5.65
CA GLY A 15 -18.18 12.37 4.21
C GLY A 15 -17.36 13.50 3.58
N VAL A 16 -16.21 13.86 4.14
CA VAL A 16 -15.40 14.98 3.63
C VAL A 16 -14.38 14.53 2.58
N PRO A 17 -14.14 15.32 1.51
CA PRO A 17 -13.12 14.98 0.51
C PRO A 17 -11.70 14.98 1.10
N MET A 18 -10.83 14.13 0.55
CA MET A 18 -9.40 14.05 0.93
C MET A 18 -8.68 15.40 0.92
N ALA A 19 -9.02 16.30 -0.02
CA ALA A 19 -8.48 17.66 -0.05
C ALA A 19 -8.79 18.44 1.24
N LYS A 20 -10.01 18.29 1.80
CA LYS A 20 -10.40 18.94 3.05
C LYS A 20 -9.74 18.31 4.27
N ILE A 21 -9.54 16.99 4.27
CA ILE A 21 -8.73 16.31 5.29
C ILE A 21 -7.32 16.91 5.30
N HIS A 22 -6.72 17.09 4.12
CA HIS A 22 -5.39 17.68 3.98
C HIS A 22 -5.34 19.15 4.41
N ASP A 23 -6.34 19.96 4.04
CA ASP A 23 -6.44 21.37 4.46
C ASP A 23 -6.43 21.50 6.00
N VAL A 24 -7.10 20.57 6.70
CA VAL A 24 -7.14 20.53 8.17
C VAL A 24 -5.85 19.97 8.76
N ALA A 25 -5.30 18.89 8.22
CA ALA A 25 -4.14 18.21 8.79
C ALA A 25 -2.83 18.99 8.58
N LYS A 26 -2.67 19.67 7.44
CA LYS A 26 -1.43 20.40 7.09
C LYS A 26 -0.97 21.42 8.15
N PRO A 27 -1.82 22.36 8.64
CA PRO A 27 -1.38 23.36 9.60
C PRO A 27 -1.07 22.80 11.00
N LEU A 28 -1.52 21.57 11.33
CA LEU A 28 -1.26 20.94 12.63
C LEU A 28 0.20 20.49 12.80
N GLY A 29 0.94 20.34 11.70
CA GLY A 29 2.34 19.93 11.76
C GLY A 29 2.51 18.45 12.14
N ARG A 30 3.58 18.16 12.88
CA ARG A 30 3.89 16.81 13.38
C ARG A 30 3.57 16.74 14.87
N ASP A 31 2.67 15.84 15.24
CA ASP A 31 2.26 15.64 16.62
C ASP A 31 1.84 14.17 16.83
N PRO A 32 2.76 13.33 17.37
CA PRO A 32 2.49 11.90 17.58
C PRO A 32 1.40 11.59 18.62
N GLU A 33 1.12 12.51 19.56
CA GLU A 33 0.06 12.35 20.56
C GLU A 33 -1.29 12.66 19.94
N LEU A 34 -1.38 13.76 19.19
CA LEU A 34 -2.58 14.11 18.43
C LEU A 34 -2.90 13.05 17.37
N ALA A 35 -1.89 12.50 16.68
CA ALA A 35 -2.09 11.44 15.71
C ALA A 35 -2.71 10.19 16.35
N GLU A 36 -2.24 9.77 17.53
CA GLU A 36 -2.84 8.65 18.24
C GLU A 36 -4.27 8.96 18.69
N ALA A 37 -4.53 10.17 19.22
CA ALA A 37 -5.88 10.59 19.60
C ALA A 37 -6.86 10.60 18.41
N LEU A 38 -6.41 11.09 17.25
CA LEU A 38 -7.17 11.07 16.01
C LEU A 38 -7.45 9.65 15.53
N TRP A 39 -6.48 8.74 15.67
CA TRP A 39 -6.66 7.33 15.30
C TRP A 39 -7.73 6.65 16.16
N GLN A 40 -7.68 6.86 17.48
CA GLN A 40 -8.57 6.19 18.44
C GLN A 40 -9.99 6.75 18.50
N CYS A 41 -10.26 7.92 17.91
CA CYS A 41 -11.58 8.56 18.03
C CYS A 41 -12.70 7.89 17.20
N GLY A 42 -12.38 6.85 16.41
CA GLY A 42 -13.38 6.07 15.66
C GLY A 42 -14.04 6.83 14.51
N VAL A 43 -13.33 7.79 13.92
CA VAL A 43 -13.78 8.58 12.76
C VAL A 43 -12.88 8.29 11.56
N TYR A 44 -13.48 7.87 10.44
CA TYR A 44 -12.78 7.45 9.23
C TYR A 44 -11.80 8.53 8.71
N GLU A 45 -12.25 9.78 8.61
CA GLU A 45 -11.38 10.88 8.16
C GLU A 45 -10.35 11.31 9.20
N ALA A 46 -10.62 11.08 10.49
CA ALA A 46 -9.64 11.34 11.54
C ALA A 46 -8.48 10.34 11.48
N ARG A 47 -8.73 9.06 11.17
CA ARG A 47 -7.66 8.09 10.90
C ARG A 47 -6.80 8.51 9.71
N MET A 48 -7.41 9.04 8.65
CA MET A 48 -6.65 9.59 7.52
C MET A 48 -5.81 10.81 7.92
N ALA A 49 -6.37 11.71 8.73
CA ALA A 49 -5.65 12.87 9.25
C ALA A 49 -4.48 12.46 10.18
N ALA A 50 -4.67 11.42 11.01
CA ALA A 50 -3.64 10.86 11.87
C ALA A 50 -2.38 10.48 11.08
N CYS A 51 -2.55 9.82 9.92
CA CYS A 51 -1.42 9.47 9.05
C CYS A 51 -0.66 10.68 8.47
N MET A 52 -1.28 11.85 8.42
CA MET A 52 -0.66 13.09 7.94
C MET A 52 0.05 13.85 9.07
N VAL A 53 -0.49 13.77 10.29
CA VAL A 53 -0.02 14.47 11.49
C VAL A 53 1.05 13.69 12.25
N ASP A 54 1.09 12.36 12.16
CA ASP A 54 2.11 11.58 12.88
C ASP A 54 3.53 11.84 12.36
N ASP A 55 4.54 11.65 13.20
CA ASP A 55 5.95 11.76 12.82
C ASP A 55 6.54 10.39 12.45
N PRO A 56 6.86 10.14 11.16
CA PRO A 56 7.45 8.88 10.73
C PRO A 56 8.76 8.52 11.42
N ALA A 57 9.48 9.50 12.00
CA ALA A 57 10.72 9.25 12.74
C ALA A 57 10.47 8.62 14.13
N THR A 58 9.25 8.76 14.67
CA THR A 58 8.87 8.27 16.01
C THR A 58 7.95 7.05 15.98
N VAL A 59 7.36 6.75 14.82
CA VAL A 59 6.51 5.57 14.63
C VAL A 59 7.29 4.28 14.87
N THR A 60 6.84 3.47 15.82
CA THR A 60 7.43 2.16 16.13
C THR A 60 6.74 1.03 15.37
N PRO A 61 7.38 -0.14 15.20
CA PRO A 61 6.74 -1.34 14.63
C PRO A 61 5.47 -1.74 15.39
N GLU A 62 5.44 -1.58 16.72
CA GLU A 62 4.28 -1.91 17.55
C GLU A 62 3.11 -0.97 17.26
N ARG A 63 3.37 0.34 17.04
CA ARG A 63 2.32 1.28 16.61
C ARG A 63 1.79 0.89 15.23
N MET A 64 2.68 0.57 14.29
CA MET A 64 2.28 0.12 12.95
C MET A 64 1.40 -1.14 13.03
N ASP A 65 1.77 -2.12 13.86
CA ASP A 65 0.99 -3.33 14.06
C ASP A 65 -0.37 -3.05 14.70
N ARG A 66 -0.45 -2.18 15.72
CA ARG A 66 -1.73 -1.79 16.34
C ARG A 66 -2.65 -1.14 15.31
N TRP A 67 -2.19 -0.09 14.63
CA TRP A 67 -2.98 0.59 13.62
C TRP A 67 -3.37 -0.35 12.47
N ARG A 68 -2.49 -1.25 12.03
CA ARG A 68 -2.81 -2.26 11.02
C ARG A 68 -3.92 -3.21 11.47
N ALA A 69 -3.98 -3.58 12.75
CA ALA A 69 -5.05 -4.43 13.28
C ALA A 69 -6.43 -3.78 13.13
N ASP A 70 -6.50 -2.45 13.17
CA ASP A 70 -7.76 -1.70 13.07
C ASP A 70 -8.22 -1.46 11.62
N LEU A 71 -7.41 -1.82 10.60
CA LEU A 71 -7.73 -1.57 9.20
C LEU A 71 -8.86 -2.48 8.71
N ASP A 72 -9.93 -1.84 8.22
CA ASP A 72 -11.13 -2.50 7.68
C ASP A 72 -11.49 -2.06 6.25
N ASN A 73 -10.69 -1.15 5.68
CA ASN A 73 -10.93 -0.61 4.35
C ASN A 73 -9.64 -0.23 3.63
N TRP A 74 -9.71 -0.21 2.30
CA TRP A 74 -8.57 0.05 1.45
C TRP A 74 -8.06 1.49 1.53
N ALA A 75 -8.94 2.46 1.82
CA ALA A 75 -8.60 3.88 1.73
C ALA A 75 -7.76 4.35 2.92
N VAL A 76 -8.10 3.93 4.14
CA VAL A 76 -7.27 4.16 5.34
C VAL A 76 -5.96 3.37 5.20
N THR A 77 -6.02 2.12 4.75
CA THR A 77 -4.83 1.29 4.49
C THR A 77 -3.83 2.01 3.58
N ASP A 78 -4.28 2.43 2.40
CA ASP A 78 -3.41 3.07 1.42
C ASP A 78 -2.92 4.43 1.93
N THR A 79 -3.76 5.19 2.66
CA THR A 79 -3.37 6.47 3.27
C THR A 79 -2.26 6.27 4.30
N ALA A 80 -2.37 5.29 5.20
CA ALA A 80 -1.32 4.99 6.18
C ALA A 80 -0.01 4.60 5.48
N CYS A 81 -0.08 3.75 4.45
CA CYS A 81 1.07 3.35 3.65
C CYS A 81 1.72 4.50 2.89
N PHE A 82 0.95 5.40 2.26
CA PHE A 82 1.45 6.49 1.42
C PHE A 82 1.86 7.75 2.19
N LYS A 83 1.13 8.04 3.26
CA LYS A 83 1.29 9.28 4.00
C LYS A 83 2.14 9.12 5.23
N LEU A 84 2.42 7.90 5.72
CA LEU A 84 3.21 7.72 6.93
C LEU A 84 4.26 6.63 6.80
N TRP A 85 3.83 5.40 6.59
CA TRP A 85 4.65 4.22 6.83
C TRP A 85 5.80 4.02 5.86
N ASP A 86 5.71 4.51 4.62
CA ASP A 86 6.82 4.44 3.65
C ASP A 86 8.03 5.32 4.04
N ARG A 87 7.83 6.25 4.98
CA ARG A 87 8.86 7.16 5.49
C ARG A 87 9.50 6.67 6.78
N THR A 88 9.01 5.58 7.37
CA THR A 88 9.59 5.00 8.60
C THR A 88 10.81 4.15 8.26
N PRO A 89 11.77 3.98 9.18
CA PRO A 89 12.89 3.05 9.00
C PRO A 89 12.46 1.57 9.01
N HIS A 90 11.20 1.28 9.35
CA HIS A 90 10.68 -0.07 9.54
C HIS A 90 9.93 -0.61 8.31
N ALA A 91 9.69 0.22 7.29
CA ALA A 91 8.78 -0.08 6.19
C ALA A 91 9.01 -1.46 5.56
N PHE A 92 10.25 -1.76 5.17
CA PHE A 92 10.62 -3.02 4.51
C PHE A 92 10.47 -4.24 5.43
N ALA A 93 10.86 -4.13 6.70
CA ALA A 93 10.67 -5.21 7.67
C ALA A 93 9.18 -5.50 7.92
N MET A 94 8.34 -4.46 7.93
CA MET A 94 6.90 -4.62 8.11
C MET A 94 6.22 -5.19 6.87
N ILE A 95 6.70 -4.87 5.66
CA ILE A 95 6.25 -5.52 4.42
C ILE A 95 6.43 -7.04 4.52
N ASP A 96 7.62 -7.50 4.94
CA ASP A 96 7.93 -8.93 5.04
C ASP A 96 6.99 -9.64 6.02
N ARG A 97 6.74 -9.02 7.18
CA ARG A 97 5.85 -9.56 8.21
C ARG A 97 4.39 -9.59 7.74
N TRP A 98 3.92 -8.50 7.15
CA TRP A 98 2.51 -8.35 6.79
C TRP A 98 2.11 -9.11 5.52
N ALA A 99 3.05 -9.39 4.62
CA ALA A 99 2.78 -10.18 3.42
C ALA A 99 2.30 -11.61 3.74
N MET A 100 2.66 -12.12 4.93
CA MET A 100 2.30 -13.45 5.41
C MET A 100 0.97 -13.51 6.17
N LEU A 101 0.33 -12.37 6.45
CA LEU A 101 -0.90 -12.32 7.23
C LEU A 101 -2.10 -12.84 6.44
N ASP A 102 -2.99 -13.57 7.08
CA ASP A 102 -4.25 -13.98 6.46
C ASP A 102 -5.34 -12.89 6.53
N GLN A 103 -5.17 -11.86 7.38
CA GLN A 103 -6.06 -10.70 7.42
C GLN A 103 -6.00 -9.94 6.08
N GLU A 104 -7.15 -9.69 5.43
CA GLU A 104 -7.21 -9.07 4.10
C GLU A 104 -6.50 -7.72 4.04
N PHE A 105 -6.83 -6.80 4.96
CA PHE A 105 -6.21 -5.46 4.97
C PHE A 105 -4.79 -5.45 5.53
N GLY A 106 -4.42 -6.43 6.37
CA GLY A 106 -3.02 -6.63 6.76
C GLY A 106 -2.15 -7.03 5.57
N ARG A 107 -2.60 -8.01 4.78
CA ARG A 107 -1.92 -8.42 3.55
C ARG A 107 -1.94 -7.32 2.50
N ARG A 108 -3.07 -6.60 2.34
CA ARG A 108 -3.13 -5.41 1.48
C ARG A 108 -2.08 -4.38 1.92
N ALA A 109 -1.97 -4.07 3.21
CA ALA A 109 -1.04 -3.09 3.73
C ALA A 109 0.41 -3.42 3.35
N ALA A 110 0.79 -4.70 3.34
CA ALA A 110 2.12 -5.12 2.88
C ALA A 110 2.41 -4.66 1.44
N PHE A 111 1.50 -4.96 0.51
CA PHE A 111 1.72 -4.64 -0.90
C PHE A 111 1.45 -3.18 -1.25
N ALA A 112 0.53 -2.52 -0.55
CA ALA A 112 0.36 -1.07 -0.64
C ALA A 112 1.62 -0.35 -0.15
N LEU A 113 2.20 -0.76 0.98
CA LEU A 113 3.45 -0.19 1.51
C LEU A 113 4.63 -0.43 0.56
N LEU A 114 4.76 -1.62 -0.02
CA LEU A 114 5.79 -1.91 -1.03
C LEU A 114 5.65 -1.01 -2.27
N ALA A 115 4.41 -0.77 -2.73
CA ALA A 115 4.12 0.16 -3.81
C ALA A 115 4.47 1.61 -3.43
N SER A 116 4.10 2.06 -2.22
CA SER A 116 4.44 3.39 -1.69
C SER A 116 5.95 3.62 -1.69
N CYS A 117 6.72 2.68 -1.12
CA CYS A 117 8.17 2.76 -1.08
C CYS A 117 8.76 2.88 -2.50
N ALA A 118 8.26 2.08 -3.44
CA ALA A 118 8.71 2.13 -4.83
C ALA A 118 8.44 3.50 -5.48
N LEU A 119 7.22 4.03 -5.33
CA LEU A 119 6.78 5.29 -5.93
C LEU A 119 7.44 6.51 -5.29
N HIS A 120 7.69 6.49 -3.99
CA HIS A 120 8.39 7.55 -3.25
C HIS A 120 9.91 7.34 -3.19
N ARG A 121 10.45 6.45 -4.03
CA ARG A 121 11.90 6.22 -4.22
C ARG A 121 12.64 5.89 -2.93
N LYS A 122 12.01 5.09 -2.07
CA LYS A 122 12.61 4.55 -0.84
C LYS A 122 13.41 3.29 -1.17
N GLY A 123 14.32 2.89 -0.27
CA GLY A 123 15.08 1.65 -0.38
C GLY A 123 16.01 1.52 -1.59
N THR A 124 16.72 0.42 -1.62
CA THR A 124 17.66 0.00 -2.67
C THR A 124 16.99 -0.96 -3.65
N ASP A 125 17.62 -1.22 -4.80
CA ASP A 125 17.13 -2.24 -5.74
C ASP A 125 17.08 -3.64 -5.10
N ALA A 126 18.04 -3.95 -4.21
CA ALA A 126 18.06 -5.21 -3.47
C ALA A 126 16.81 -5.39 -2.59
N ASP A 127 16.31 -4.31 -1.99
CA ASP A 127 15.09 -4.35 -1.17
C ASP A 127 13.86 -4.79 -1.98
N TYR A 128 13.79 -4.44 -3.26
CA TYR A 128 12.69 -4.83 -4.14
C TYR A 128 12.89 -6.21 -4.73
N LEU A 129 14.10 -6.52 -5.19
CA LEU A 129 14.43 -7.83 -5.78
C LEU A 129 14.15 -8.97 -4.80
N THR A 130 14.53 -8.80 -3.53
CA THR A 130 14.27 -9.77 -2.47
C THR A 130 12.79 -9.93 -2.12
N ARG A 131 11.93 -9.00 -2.52
CA ARG A 131 10.48 -8.98 -2.22
C ARG A 131 9.58 -9.29 -3.42
N LEU A 132 10.14 -9.43 -4.63
CA LEU A 132 9.40 -10.00 -5.78
C LEU A 132 8.84 -11.41 -5.48
N PRO A 133 9.53 -12.30 -4.74
CA PRO A 133 8.95 -13.57 -4.31
C PRO A 133 7.69 -13.43 -3.45
N LEU A 134 7.56 -12.37 -2.63
CA LEU A 134 6.34 -12.11 -1.86
C LEU A 134 5.16 -11.79 -2.77
N ILE A 135 5.39 -11.00 -3.82
CA ILE A 135 4.39 -10.70 -4.85
C ILE A 135 3.95 -11.99 -5.54
N HIS A 136 4.91 -12.83 -5.94
CA HIS A 136 4.60 -14.12 -6.57
C HIS A 136 3.78 -15.03 -5.65
N ALA A 137 4.15 -15.12 -4.38
CA ALA A 137 3.49 -15.98 -3.39
C ALA A 137 2.05 -15.52 -3.07
N ALA A 138 1.75 -14.23 -3.14
CA ALA A 138 0.41 -13.71 -2.90
C ALA A 138 -0.44 -13.54 -4.18
N ALA A 139 0.09 -13.91 -5.35
CA ALA A 139 -0.57 -13.63 -6.63
C ALA A 139 -1.79 -14.52 -6.92
N ASP A 140 -2.06 -15.56 -6.13
CA ASP A 140 -3.28 -16.38 -6.18
C ASP A 140 -4.37 -15.93 -5.19
N ASP A 141 -4.12 -14.92 -4.37
CA ASP A 141 -5.12 -14.39 -3.45
C ASP A 141 -6.27 -13.72 -4.21
N GLU A 142 -7.42 -14.38 -4.24
CA GLU A 142 -8.58 -13.92 -5.02
C GLU A 142 -9.28 -12.69 -4.43
N ARG A 143 -8.96 -12.31 -3.19
CA ARG A 143 -9.59 -11.17 -2.52
C ARG A 143 -9.22 -9.89 -3.23
N ASN A 144 -10.25 -9.16 -3.67
CA ASN A 144 -10.09 -8.04 -4.59
C ASN A 144 -9.11 -6.97 -4.08
N PHE A 145 -9.11 -6.68 -2.77
CA PHE A 145 -8.21 -5.67 -2.21
C PHE A 145 -6.77 -6.15 -2.09
N VAL A 146 -6.53 -7.43 -1.82
CA VAL A 146 -5.16 -8.00 -1.84
C VAL A 146 -4.65 -8.06 -3.27
N LYS A 147 -5.40 -8.69 -4.18
CA LYS A 147 -5.08 -8.79 -5.61
C LYS A 147 -4.68 -7.44 -6.23
N LYS A 148 -5.44 -6.38 -5.93
CA LYS A 148 -5.12 -5.02 -6.39
C LYS A 148 -3.85 -4.45 -5.78
N GLY A 149 -3.59 -4.73 -4.49
CA GLY A 149 -2.33 -4.38 -3.84
C GLY A 149 -1.13 -5.06 -4.48
N VAL A 150 -1.22 -6.38 -4.74
CA VAL A 150 -0.17 -7.17 -5.39
C VAL A 150 0.14 -6.65 -6.81
N SER A 151 -0.89 -6.40 -7.63
CA SER A 151 -0.69 -5.76 -8.95
C SER A 151 -0.01 -4.39 -8.83
N TRP A 152 -0.45 -3.58 -7.87
CA TRP A 152 0.10 -2.23 -7.70
C TRP A 152 1.57 -2.24 -7.31
N ALA A 153 1.98 -3.12 -6.38
CA ALA A 153 3.38 -3.29 -6.01
C ALA A 153 4.23 -3.70 -7.22
N LEU A 154 3.80 -4.70 -7.99
CA LEU A 154 4.52 -5.16 -9.18
C LEU A 154 4.72 -4.04 -10.21
N ARG A 155 3.66 -3.28 -10.49
CA ARG A 155 3.71 -2.14 -11.41
C ARG A 155 4.61 -1.02 -10.90
N ALA A 156 4.53 -0.70 -9.60
CA ALA A 156 5.34 0.35 -8.99
C ALA A 156 6.84 0.01 -9.07
N ILE A 157 7.21 -1.25 -8.79
CA ILE A 157 8.60 -1.73 -8.92
C ILE A 157 9.08 -1.64 -10.37
N GLY A 158 8.29 -2.18 -11.33
CA GLY A 158 8.64 -2.15 -12.74
C GLY A 158 8.67 -0.76 -13.38
N GLY A 159 8.03 0.23 -12.73
CA GLY A 159 8.06 1.65 -13.12
C GLY A 159 9.30 2.41 -12.62
N ARG A 160 10.10 1.84 -11.72
CA ARG A 160 11.32 2.50 -11.21
C ARG A 160 12.36 2.67 -12.32
N GLN A 161 13.21 3.67 -12.17
CA GLN A 161 14.34 3.95 -13.07
C GLN A 161 15.54 3.04 -12.75
N SER A 162 15.33 1.72 -12.77
CA SER A 162 16.36 0.72 -12.60
C SER A 162 16.20 -0.37 -13.66
N PRO A 163 17.22 -0.64 -14.51
CA PRO A 163 17.17 -1.73 -15.46
C PRO A 163 16.94 -3.10 -14.79
N ALA A 164 17.61 -3.36 -13.66
CA ALA A 164 17.47 -4.62 -12.94
C ALA A 164 16.03 -4.85 -12.45
N LEU A 165 15.41 -3.82 -11.84
CA LEU A 165 14.02 -3.92 -11.37
C LEU A 165 13.04 -4.02 -12.53
N ARG A 166 13.27 -3.31 -13.64
CA ARG A 166 12.44 -3.34 -14.84
C ARG A 166 12.40 -4.72 -15.47
N THR A 167 13.56 -5.36 -15.60
CA THR A 167 13.68 -6.73 -16.12
C THR A 167 12.98 -7.70 -15.18
N ALA A 168 13.35 -7.72 -13.90
CA ALA A 168 12.79 -8.66 -12.94
C ALA A 168 11.26 -8.54 -12.76
N ALA A 169 10.71 -7.31 -12.77
CA ALA A 169 9.27 -7.09 -12.71
C ALA A 169 8.55 -7.54 -13.98
N ARG A 170 9.16 -7.37 -15.17
CA ARG A 170 8.61 -7.85 -16.44
C ARG A 170 8.62 -9.37 -16.52
N ASP A 171 9.69 -10.01 -16.09
CA ASP A 171 9.81 -11.48 -16.06
C ASP A 171 8.76 -12.10 -15.12
N LEU A 172 8.60 -11.52 -13.92
CA LEU A 172 7.53 -11.95 -13.01
C LEU A 172 6.14 -11.70 -13.62
N ALA A 173 5.91 -10.54 -14.24
CA ALA A 173 4.62 -10.24 -14.87
C ALA A 173 4.31 -11.22 -16.02
N ALA A 174 5.29 -11.59 -16.84
CA ALA A 174 5.15 -12.59 -17.91
C ALA A 174 4.81 -13.98 -17.34
N THR A 175 5.52 -14.40 -16.29
CA THR A 175 5.26 -15.66 -15.57
C THR A 175 3.83 -15.71 -15.05
N LEU A 176 3.39 -14.64 -14.37
CA LEU A 176 2.03 -14.54 -13.85
C LEU A 176 0.98 -14.53 -14.98
N ALA A 177 1.24 -13.81 -16.08
CA ALA A 177 0.34 -13.71 -17.22
C ALA A 177 0.11 -15.05 -17.95
N ALA A 178 1.09 -15.96 -17.91
CA ALA A 178 0.99 -17.30 -18.49
C ALA A 178 0.30 -18.32 -17.56
N SER A 179 0.02 -17.95 -16.30
CA SER A 179 -0.57 -18.87 -15.32
C SER A 179 -1.99 -19.31 -15.68
N PRO A 180 -2.37 -20.58 -15.41
CA PRO A 180 -3.76 -21.03 -15.50
C PRO A 180 -4.66 -20.39 -14.44
N ASP A 181 -4.10 -19.95 -13.31
CA ASP A 181 -4.85 -19.22 -12.28
C ASP A 181 -5.32 -17.85 -12.78
N LYS A 182 -6.61 -17.54 -12.56
CA LYS A 182 -7.25 -16.31 -13.06
C LYS A 182 -6.72 -15.05 -12.38
N THR A 183 -6.34 -15.15 -11.10
CA THR A 183 -5.85 -14.02 -10.30
C THR A 183 -4.44 -13.66 -10.72
N ARG A 184 -3.53 -14.65 -10.76
CA ARG A 184 -2.16 -14.53 -11.27
C ARG A 184 -2.16 -13.95 -12.68
N ARG A 185 -2.95 -14.55 -13.58
CA ARG A 185 -3.05 -14.10 -14.98
C ARG A 185 -3.52 -12.66 -15.11
N TRP A 186 -4.50 -12.24 -14.29
CA TRP A 186 -4.96 -10.86 -14.29
C TRP A 186 -3.85 -9.91 -13.82
N ILE A 187 -3.15 -10.23 -12.74
CA ILE A 187 -2.05 -9.41 -12.19
C ILE A 187 -0.94 -9.24 -13.24
N GLY A 188 -0.50 -10.34 -13.84
CA GLY A 188 0.55 -10.31 -14.86
C GLY A 188 0.16 -9.48 -16.09
N LYS A 189 -1.04 -9.70 -16.64
CA LYS A 189 -1.54 -8.93 -17.80
C LYS A 189 -1.74 -7.45 -17.50
N ASP A 190 -2.20 -7.12 -16.30
CA ASP A 190 -2.35 -5.72 -15.87
C ASP A 190 -1.00 -5.02 -15.80
N ALA A 191 0.01 -5.66 -15.22
CA ALA A 191 1.36 -5.12 -15.14
C ALA A 191 2.01 -4.95 -16.52
N LEU A 192 1.96 -5.97 -17.38
CA LEU A 192 2.52 -5.89 -18.74
C LEU A 192 1.88 -4.78 -19.58
N ARG A 193 0.55 -4.58 -19.45
CA ARG A 193 -0.14 -3.48 -20.14
C ARG A 193 0.38 -2.11 -19.70
N GLU A 194 0.61 -1.92 -18.40
CA GLU A 194 1.12 -0.66 -17.88
C GLU A 194 2.59 -0.42 -18.29
N PHE A 195 3.41 -1.48 -18.34
CA PHE A 195 4.79 -1.38 -18.85
C PHE A 195 4.81 -0.99 -20.34
N ALA A 196 3.98 -1.62 -21.18
CA ALA A 196 3.88 -1.28 -22.59
C ALA A 196 3.44 0.18 -22.81
N LYS A 197 2.52 0.70 -21.99
CA LYS A 197 2.11 2.12 -22.03
C LYS A 197 3.24 3.07 -21.63
N ALA A 198 4.10 2.67 -20.70
CA ALA A 198 5.24 3.47 -20.29
C ALA A 198 6.31 3.51 -21.39
N ASP A 199 6.60 2.36 -22.00
CA ASP A 199 7.58 2.23 -23.09
C ASP A 199 7.14 3.01 -24.35
N ALA A 200 5.83 3.17 -24.58
CA ALA A 200 5.30 4.00 -25.68
C ALA A 200 5.41 5.52 -25.45
N LYS A 201 5.75 5.98 -24.24
CA LYS A 201 5.88 7.40 -23.87
C LYS A 201 7.33 7.87 -23.76
N SER A 202 8.28 6.94 -23.74
CA SER A 202 9.72 7.16 -23.68
C SER A 202 10.32 7.23 -25.08
#